data_AF-A0A955ZZK9-F1
#
_entry.id   AF-A0A955ZZK9-F1
#
_cell.length_a   1.000
_cell.length_b   1.000
_cell.length_c   1.000
_cell.angle_alpha   90.00
_cell.angle_beta   90.00
_cell.angle_gamma   90.00
#
_symmetry.space_group_name_H-M   'P 1'
#
loop_
_entity.id
_entity.type
_entity.pdbx_description
1 polymer ?
#
loop_
_entity_poly.entity_id
_entity_poly.type
_entity_poly.pdbx_seq_one_letter_code
_entity_poly.pdbx_strand_id
1 'polypeptide(L)'
;DALGEGTGRRALAALALTVVAMAGSLRSAVAHERLASRVDTRVAAQQWLAANAAPGSRVLVVGTVFFPWGAPQVPKGLVQAALPARGAGLARAGIDFVVAHDHELFWSTVDPGWLAAQGRALELVAEFDPRAGASDATPVFEVNDAYYLPIAGFSGVATGGPHVWIYRVRRGGGLERK
;
A
#
# COMPACT_ATOMS: atom_id res chain seq x y z
N ASP A 1 -39.29 -35.38 34.52
CA ASP A 1 -38.00 -35.33 33.78
C ASP A 1 -38.07 -35.06 32.28
N ALA A 2 -39.13 -35.42 31.55
CA ALA A 2 -39.22 -35.14 30.10
C ALA A 2 -39.25 -33.64 29.70
N LEU A 3 -39.70 -32.75 30.59
CA LEU A 3 -39.72 -31.30 30.36
C LEU A 3 -38.33 -30.64 30.44
N GLY A 4 -37.38 -31.27 31.14
CA GLY A 4 -35.99 -30.81 31.25
C GLY A 4 -35.16 -31.11 30.00
N GLU A 5 -35.38 -32.28 29.38
CA GLU A 5 -34.67 -32.71 28.17
C GLU A 5 -35.01 -31.87 26.93
N GLY A 6 -36.28 -31.48 26.76
CA GLY A 6 -36.72 -30.63 25.65
C GLY A 6 -36.17 -29.21 25.74
N THR A 7 -36.06 -28.66 26.95
CA THR A 7 -35.50 -27.34 27.21
C THR A 7 -33.98 -27.33 27.01
N GLY A 8 -33.29 -28.38 27.49
CA GLY A 8 -31.84 -28.56 27.28
C GLY A 8 -31.47 -28.71 25.80
N ARG A 9 -32.22 -29.50 25.03
CA ARG A 9 -32.02 -29.63 23.58
C ARG A 9 -32.21 -28.32 22.83
N ARG A 10 -33.24 -27.54 23.17
CA ARG A 10 -33.48 -26.22 22.56
C ARG A 10 -32.39 -25.22 22.91
N ALA A 11 -31.91 -25.21 24.15
CA ALA A 11 -30.81 -24.35 24.58
C ALA A 11 -29.50 -24.69 23.84
N LEU A 12 -29.17 -25.98 23.69
CA LEU A 12 -28.02 -26.43 22.92
C LEU A 12 -28.12 -26.06 21.43
N ALA A 13 -29.31 -26.21 20.83
CA ALA A 13 -29.53 -25.82 19.45
C ALA A 13 -29.38 -24.30 19.24
N ALA A 14 -29.93 -23.50 20.16
CA ALA A 14 -29.78 -22.04 20.14
C ALA A 14 -28.30 -21.62 20.26
N LEU A 15 -27.57 -22.21 21.20
CA LEU A 15 -26.13 -21.96 21.36
C LEU A 15 -25.34 -22.33 20.10
N ALA A 16 -25.61 -23.49 19.51
CA ALA A 16 -24.94 -23.93 18.28
C ALA A 16 -25.22 -22.96 17.11
N LEU A 17 -26.46 -22.49 16.95
CA LEU A 17 -26.82 -21.49 15.94
C LEU A 17 -26.10 -20.17 16.18
N THR A 18 -26.00 -19.70 17.42
CA THR A 18 -25.23 -18.49 17.76
C THR A 18 -23.75 -18.65 17.41
N VAL A 19 -23.13 -19.78 17.77
CA VAL A 19 -21.71 -20.06 17.43
C VAL A 19 -21.50 -20.04 15.92
N VAL A 20 -22.38 -20.69 15.14
CA VAL A 20 -22.31 -20.69 13.68
C VAL A 20 -22.49 -19.29 13.11
N ALA A 21 -23.45 -18.51 13.62
CA ALA A 21 -23.68 -17.13 13.18
C ALA A 21 -22.47 -16.22 13.45
N MET A 22 -21.78 -16.41 14.58
CA MET A 22 -20.60 -15.61 14.95
C MET A 22 -19.31 -16.05 14.26
N ALA A 23 -19.25 -17.28 13.72
CA ALA A 23 -18.04 -17.82 13.13
C ALA A 23 -17.51 -16.99 11.95
N GLY A 24 -18.40 -16.36 11.16
CA GLY A 24 -18.02 -15.45 10.08
C GLY A 24 -17.29 -14.20 10.58
N SER A 25 -17.86 -13.53 11.60
CA SER A 25 -17.28 -12.33 12.21
C SER A 25 -15.93 -12.63 12.88
N LEU A 26 -15.82 -13.77 13.58
CA LEU A 26 -14.56 -14.17 14.21
C LEU A 26 -13.46 -14.43 13.16
N ARG A 27 -13.80 -15.11 12.05
CA ARG A 27 -12.85 -15.31 10.93
C ARG A 27 -12.40 -13.98 10.33
N SER A 28 -13.33 -13.04 10.14
CA SER A 28 -13.03 -11.69 9.65
C SER A 28 -12.08 -10.95 10.58
N ALA A 29 -12.36 -10.93 11.88
CA ALA A 29 -11.51 -10.28 12.88
C ALA A 29 -10.08 -10.87 12.90
N VAL A 30 -9.96 -12.20 12.87
CA VAL A 30 -8.65 -12.88 12.80
C VAL A 30 -7.92 -12.56 11.49
N ALA A 31 -8.63 -12.53 10.35
CA ALA A 31 -8.04 -12.20 9.06
C ALA A 31 -7.54 -10.74 9.02
N HIS A 32 -8.34 -9.81 9.54
CA HIS A 32 -7.96 -8.41 9.65
C HIS A 32 -6.71 -8.23 10.53
N GLU A 33 -6.70 -8.81 11.74
CA GLU A 33 -5.55 -8.73 12.66
C GLU A 33 -4.28 -9.33 12.05
N ARG A 34 -4.41 -10.44 11.31
CA ARG A 34 -3.28 -11.04 10.60
C ARG A 34 -2.69 -10.12 9.55
N LEU A 35 -3.51 -9.35 8.82
CA LEU A 35 -2.99 -8.36 7.87
C LEU A 35 -2.41 -7.15 8.58
N ALA A 36 -3.07 -6.66 9.63
CA ALA A 36 -2.60 -5.52 10.43
C ALA A 36 -1.23 -5.79 11.09
N SER A 37 -0.94 -7.06 11.42
CA SER A 37 0.36 -7.47 11.97
C SER A 37 1.51 -7.53 10.94
N ARG A 38 1.21 -7.43 9.64
CA ARG A 38 2.23 -7.49 8.58
C ARG A 38 2.81 -6.11 8.32
N VAL A 39 4.04 -6.10 7.81
CA VAL A 39 4.73 -4.86 7.44
C VAL A 39 4.01 -4.24 6.23
N ASP A 40 3.45 -3.06 6.43
CA ASP A 40 2.84 -2.23 5.39
C ASP A 40 3.87 -1.87 4.30
N THR A 41 3.44 -1.85 3.03
CA THR A 41 4.33 -1.55 1.88
C THR A 41 5.01 -0.18 1.97
N ARG A 42 4.38 0.82 2.61
CA ARG A 42 4.98 2.14 2.88
C ARG A 42 6.14 2.04 3.86
N VAL A 43 6.02 1.16 4.84
CA VAL A 43 7.09 0.91 5.82
C VAL A 43 8.21 0.10 5.17
N ALA A 44 7.88 -0.89 4.35
CA ALA A 44 8.87 -1.65 3.58
C ALA A 44 9.67 -0.73 2.63
N ALA A 45 8.98 0.19 1.93
CA ALA A 45 9.62 1.19 1.07
C ALA A 45 10.54 2.15 1.85
N GLN A 46 10.12 2.60 3.03
CA GLN A 46 10.95 3.41 3.93
C GLN A 46 12.21 2.67 4.37
N GLN A 47 12.07 1.42 4.81
CA GLN A 47 13.20 0.59 5.22
C GLN A 47 14.18 0.36 4.06
N TRP A 48 13.65 0.12 2.86
CA TRP A 48 14.47 -0.01 1.67
C TRP A 48 15.25 1.27 1.38
N LEU A 49 14.60 2.45 1.40
CA LEU A 49 15.28 3.73 1.19
C LEU A 49 16.38 3.98 2.23
N ALA A 50 16.08 3.71 3.51
CA ALA A 50 17.04 3.88 4.59
C ALA A 50 18.29 2.99 4.42
N ALA A 51 18.12 1.80 3.86
CA ALA A 51 19.22 0.87 3.62
C ALA A 51 20.00 1.13 2.32
N ASN A 52 19.38 1.75 1.31
CA ASN A 52 19.92 1.79 -0.06
C ASN A 52 20.24 3.20 -0.59
N ALA A 53 19.73 4.25 0.04
CA ALA A 53 19.99 5.63 -0.38
C ALA A 53 21.14 6.24 0.43
N ALA A 54 21.95 7.08 -0.23
CA ALA A 54 22.98 7.85 0.45
C ALA A 54 22.34 8.96 1.30
N PRO A 55 22.93 9.33 2.45
CA PRO A 55 22.49 10.50 3.20
C PRO A 55 22.42 11.75 2.32
N GLY A 56 21.36 12.53 2.48
CA GLY A 56 21.09 13.72 1.68
C GLY A 56 20.46 13.46 0.31
N SER A 57 20.26 12.19 -0.10
CA SER A 57 19.57 11.90 -1.35
C SER A 57 18.17 12.51 -1.39
N ARG A 58 17.82 13.06 -2.55
CA ARG A 58 16.56 13.77 -2.77
C ARG A 58 15.52 12.81 -3.33
N VAL A 59 14.42 12.65 -2.60
CA VAL A 59 13.35 11.69 -2.90
C VAL A 59 12.08 12.45 -3.25
N LEU A 60 11.58 12.24 -4.47
CA LEU A 60 10.28 12.73 -4.90
C LEU A 60 9.22 11.66 -4.64
N VAL A 61 8.19 11.98 -3.85
CA VAL A 61 7.03 11.09 -3.64
C VAL A 61 5.89 11.54 -4.55
N VAL A 62 5.35 10.63 -5.36
CA VAL A 62 4.22 10.88 -6.27
C VAL A 62 3.13 9.84 -6.07
N GLY A 63 1.88 10.23 -6.30
CA GLY A 63 0.70 9.41 -6.04
C GLY A 63 -0.24 9.99 -4.98
N THR A 64 0.20 11.00 -4.23
CA THR A 64 -0.66 11.69 -3.25
C THR A 64 -1.57 12.67 -3.98
N VAL A 65 -2.90 12.47 -3.88
CA VAL A 65 -3.90 13.34 -4.54
C VAL A 65 -4.48 14.39 -3.59
N PHE A 66 -4.93 13.97 -2.41
CA PHE A 66 -5.63 14.86 -1.49
C PHE A 66 -4.89 15.04 -0.16
N PHE A 67 -4.55 13.95 0.52
CA PHE A 67 -3.89 14.00 1.82
C PHE A 67 -2.68 13.07 1.94
N PRO A 68 -1.62 13.48 2.66
CA PRO A 68 -0.35 12.75 2.69
C PRO A 68 -0.32 11.58 3.69
N TRP A 69 -1.34 11.37 4.54
CA TRP A 69 -1.31 10.32 5.57
C TRP A 69 -1.16 8.91 5.00
N GLY A 70 -1.66 8.71 3.78
CA GLY A 70 -1.56 7.47 3.03
C GLY A 70 -0.26 7.30 2.23
N ALA A 71 0.65 8.28 2.23
CA ALA A 71 1.84 8.25 1.38
C ALA A 71 3.04 7.55 2.06
N PRO A 72 3.92 6.88 1.30
CA PRO A 72 5.23 6.48 1.79
C PRO A 72 6.01 7.69 2.32
N GLN A 73 6.52 7.59 3.54
CA GLN A 73 7.30 8.67 4.14
C GLN A 73 8.77 8.59 3.68
N VAL A 74 9.46 9.73 3.68
CA VAL A 74 10.89 9.78 3.38
C VAL A 74 11.67 9.58 4.70
N PRO A 75 12.56 8.57 4.79
CA PRO A 75 13.33 8.33 6.01
C PRO A 75 14.17 9.53 6.45
N LYS A 76 14.43 9.61 7.77
CA LYS A 76 15.35 10.61 8.32
C LYS A 76 16.73 10.52 7.64
N GLY A 77 17.31 11.67 7.33
CA GLY A 77 18.60 11.76 6.64
C GLY A 77 18.48 11.84 5.12
N LEU A 78 17.31 11.57 4.54
CA LEU A 78 16.99 11.88 3.15
C LEU A 78 16.18 13.18 3.06
N VAL A 79 16.09 13.75 1.86
CA VAL A 79 15.39 15.02 1.63
C VAL A 79 14.15 14.77 0.77
N GLN A 80 12.96 15.00 1.32
CA GLN A 80 11.74 15.00 0.52
C GLN A 80 11.74 16.22 -0.42
N ALA A 81 11.71 15.94 -1.72
CA ALA A 81 11.73 16.97 -2.76
C ALA A 81 10.31 17.33 -3.22
N ALA A 82 10.11 18.59 -3.57
CA ALA A 82 8.91 19.04 -4.26
C ALA A 82 8.93 18.57 -5.73
N LEU A 83 7.74 18.44 -6.32
CA LEU A 83 7.60 18.15 -7.74
C LEU A 83 8.28 19.26 -8.56
N PRO A 84 9.23 18.94 -9.47
CA PRO A 84 9.85 19.94 -10.31
C PRO A 84 8.84 20.64 -11.22
N ALA A 85 9.19 21.84 -11.70
CA ALA A 85 8.40 22.55 -12.69
C ALA A 85 8.16 21.68 -13.93
N ARG A 86 6.99 21.83 -14.56
CA ARG A 86 6.63 21.05 -15.75
C ARG A 86 7.71 21.17 -16.82
N GLY A 87 8.20 20.04 -17.32
CA GLY A 87 9.27 19.97 -18.33
C GLY A 87 10.70 20.04 -17.76
N ALA A 88 10.89 20.29 -16.46
CA ALA A 88 12.19 20.13 -15.83
C ALA A 88 12.52 18.63 -15.70
N GLY A 89 13.68 18.23 -16.22
CA GLY A 89 14.15 16.86 -16.07
C GLY A 89 14.51 16.54 -14.62
N LEU A 90 14.09 15.37 -14.12
CA LEU A 90 14.31 14.93 -12.73
C LEU A 90 15.78 15.01 -12.29
N ALA A 91 16.69 14.53 -13.15
CA ALA A 91 18.13 14.58 -12.87
C ALA A 91 18.67 16.03 -12.76
N ARG A 92 18.17 16.94 -13.60
CA ARG A 92 18.56 18.36 -13.54
C ARG A 92 18.01 19.06 -12.30
N ALA A 93 16.85 18.62 -11.80
CA ALA A 93 16.29 19.06 -10.53
C ALA A 93 16.96 18.41 -9.31
N GLY A 94 18.01 17.61 -9.52
CA GLY A 94 18.76 16.92 -8.48
C GLY A 94 17.94 15.86 -7.75
N ILE A 95 16.91 15.28 -8.40
CA ILE A 95 16.16 14.15 -7.82
C ILE A 95 16.97 12.88 -8.00
N ASP A 96 17.17 12.13 -6.92
CA ASP A 96 17.91 10.85 -6.93
C ASP A 96 16.96 9.66 -7.01
N PHE A 97 15.82 9.75 -6.32
CA PHE A 97 14.80 8.70 -6.28
C PHE A 97 13.40 9.25 -6.51
N VAL A 98 12.55 8.46 -7.17
CA VAL A 98 11.11 8.67 -7.24
C VAL A 98 10.42 7.51 -6.55
N VAL A 99 9.58 7.80 -5.58
CA VAL A 99 8.68 6.84 -4.93
C VAL A 99 7.29 7.08 -5.48
N ALA A 100 6.83 6.19 -6.34
CA ALA A 100 5.47 6.22 -6.86
C ALA A 100 4.59 5.28 -6.03
N HIS A 101 3.36 5.67 -5.74
CA HIS A 101 2.41 4.80 -5.08
C HIS A 101 1.02 4.87 -5.72
N ASP A 102 0.33 3.73 -5.74
CA ASP A 102 -0.99 3.57 -6.37
C ASP A 102 -1.87 2.59 -5.58
N HIS A 103 -3.16 2.88 -5.51
CA HIS A 103 -4.18 2.08 -4.86
C HIS A 103 -5.53 2.41 -5.47
N GLU A 104 -6.50 1.50 -5.34
CA GLU A 104 -7.89 1.72 -5.76
C GLU A 104 -8.63 2.83 -4.97
N LEU A 105 -8.01 3.35 -3.90
CA LEU A 105 -8.55 4.46 -3.11
C LEU A 105 -8.03 5.77 -3.69
N PHE A 106 -8.95 6.71 -3.94
CA PHE A 106 -8.70 7.89 -4.79
C PHE A 106 -7.61 8.87 -4.30
N TRP A 107 -7.21 8.82 -3.02
CA TRP A 107 -6.15 9.69 -2.50
C TRP A 107 -4.73 9.18 -2.77
N SER A 108 -4.58 7.95 -3.24
CA SER A 108 -3.31 7.29 -3.54
C SER A 108 -3.30 6.79 -4.97
N THR A 109 -3.14 7.70 -5.93
CA THR A 109 -3.14 7.39 -7.36
C THR A 109 -2.02 8.14 -8.07
N VAL A 110 -1.10 7.39 -8.68
CA VAL A 110 -0.05 8.00 -9.51
C VAL A 110 -0.60 8.30 -10.90
N ASP A 111 -0.26 9.46 -11.47
CA ASP A 111 -0.59 9.76 -12.86
C ASP A 111 0.22 8.84 -13.80
N PRO A 112 -0.42 7.90 -14.51
CA PRO A 112 0.28 6.96 -15.38
C PRO A 112 0.93 7.65 -16.57
N GLY A 113 0.34 8.76 -17.07
CA GLY A 113 0.90 9.55 -18.16
C GLY A 113 2.17 10.27 -17.74
N TRP A 114 2.18 10.84 -16.53
CA TRP A 114 3.39 11.44 -15.96
C TRP A 114 4.49 10.39 -15.77
N LEU A 115 4.17 9.24 -15.17
CA LEU A 115 5.14 8.18 -14.89
C LEU A 115 5.74 7.60 -16.18
N ALA A 116 4.89 7.31 -17.18
CA ALA A 116 5.32 6.84 -18.49
C ALA A 116 6.24 7.85 -19.19
N ALA A 117 5.94 9.15 -19.10
CA ALA A 117 6.78 10.20 -19.67
C ALA A 117 8.21 10.24 -19.07
N GLN A 118 8.39 9.74 -17.84
CA GLN A 118 9.71 9.64 -17.20
C GLN A 118 10.47 8.35 -17.54
N GLY A 119 9.87 7.38 -18.25
CA GLY A 119 10.38 6.01 -18.33
C GLY A 119 11.86 5.85 -18.72
N ARG A 120 12.39 6.71 -19.61
CA ARG A 120 13.82 6.69 -19.96
C ARG A 120 14.74 7.16 -18.82
N ALA A 121 14.26 8.10 -18.01
CA ALA A 121 14.98 8.68 -16.88
C ALA A 121 14.86 7.84 -15.59
N LEU A 122 13.99 6.83 -15.54
CA LEU A 122 13.73 6.04 -14.35
C LEU A 122 14.19 4.58 -14.52
N GLU A 123 14.86 4.07 -13.51
CA GLU A 123 15.22 2.67 -13.34
C GLU A 123 14.46 2.11 -12.13
N LEU A 124 13.63 1.08 -12.33
CA LEU A 124 12.95 0.42 -11.21
C LEU A 124 14.00 -0.32 -10.36
N VAL A 125 14.05 -0.01 -9.07
CA VAL A 125 15.03 -0.60 -8.13
C VAL A 125 14.36 -1.33 -6.97
N ALA A 126 13.08 -1.07 -6.70
CA ALA A 126 12.27 -1.87 -5.79
C ALA A 126 10.78 -1.74 -6.12
N GLU A 127 10.02 -2.78 -5.79
CA GLU A 127 8.58 -2.85 -5.94
C GLU A 127 7.99 -3.57 -4.72
N PHE A 128 6.89 -3.04 -4.18
CA PHE A 128 6.15 -3.58 -3.04
C PHE A 128 4.68 -3.61 -3.38
N ASP A 129 4.17 -4.79 -3.73
CA ASP A 129 2.76 -5.02 -4.05
C ASP A 129 2.01 -5.55 -2.81
N PRO A 130 0.93 -4.89 -2.35
CA PRO A 130 0.12 -5.38 -1.25
C PRO A 130 -0.74 -6.60 -1.61
N ARG A 131 -0.90 -6.94 -2.90
CA ARG A 131 -1.78 -8.02 -3.36
C ARG A 131 -1.23 -9.41 -3.05
N ALA A 132 -2.13 -10.31 -2.68
CA ALA A 132 -1.84 -11.72 -2.56
C ALA A 132 -2.01 -12.39 -3.93
N GLY A 133 -0.89 -12.76 -4.58
CA GLY A 133 -0.78 -13.51 -5.84
C GLY A 133 -2.09 -13.81 -6.60
N ALA A 134 -2.35 -15.09 -6.89
CA ALA A 134 -3.61 -15.50 -7.53
C ALA A 134 -4.70 -15.68 -6.47
N SER A 135 -5.62 -14.71 -6.36
CA SER A 135 -6.82 -14.79 -5.54
C SER A 135 -7.99 -14.17 -6.30
N ASP A 136 -9.13 -14.86 -6.30
CA ASP A 136 -10.38 -14.37 -6.90
C ASP A 136 -11.17 -13.45 -5.95
N ALA A 137 -10.71 -13.29 -4.70
CA ALA A 137 -11.38 -12.43 -3.73
C ALA A 137 -11.11 -10.95 -4.03
N THR A 138 -12.17 -10.18 -4.23
CA THR A 138 -12.12 -8.72 -4.32
C THR A 138 -12.09 -8.11 -2.92
N PRO A 139 -10.99 -7.46 -2.52
CA PRO A 139 -10.94 -6.74 -1.25
C PRO A 139 -11.91 -5.56 -1.26
N VAL A 140 -12.49 -5.26 -0.10
CA VAL A 140 -13.34 -4.09 0.12
C VAL A 140 -12.67 -3.24 1.17
N PHE A 141 -12.53 -1.93 0.92
CA PHE A 141 -11.85 -1.00 1.82
C PHE A 141 -12.80 0.06 2.35
N GLU A 142 -12.46 0.62 3.52
CA GLU A 142 -13.11 1.82 4.02
C GLU A 142 -12.63 3.04 3.23
N VAL A 143 -13.56 3.78 2.63
CA VAL A 143 -13.30 4.91 1.73
C VAL A 143 -12.87 6.18 2.49
N ASN A 144 -12.50 6.12 3.75
CA ASN A 144 -11.80 7.22 4.41
C ASN A 144 -10.55 6.77 5.15
N ASP A 145 -10.17 5.49 5.00
CA ASP A 145 -9.07 4.92 5.75
C ASP A 145 -7.74 5.00 4.99
N ALA A 146 -6.73 5.61 5.62
CA ALA A 146 -5.36 5.69 5.13
C ALA A 146 -4.48 4.49 5.57
N TYR A 147 -5.04 3.48 6.23
CA TYR A 147 -4.35 2.24 6.58
C TYR A 147 -4.34 1.21 5.44
N TYR A 148 -5.20 1.36 4.42
CA TYR A 148 -5.31 0.43 3.28
C TYR A 148 -5.50 -1.03 3.71
N LEU A 149 -6.25 -1.24 4.79
CA LEU A 149 -6.64 -2.57 5.23
C LEU A 149 -8.05 -2.87 4.74
N PRO A 150 -8.28 -4.04 4.14
CA PRO A 150 -9.62 -4.42 3.74
C PRO A 150 -10.50 -4.69 4.97
N ILE A 151 -11.80 -4.42 4.83
CA ILE A 151 -12.86 -4.81 5.76
C ILE A 151 -13.54 -6.13 5.33
N ALA A 152 -13.32 -6.58 4.09
CA ALA A 152 -13.74 -7.87 3.55
C ALA A 152 -12.84 -8.30 2.37
N GLY A 153 -12.91 -9.56 1.94
CA GLY A 153 -12.11 -10.05 0.81
C GLY A 153 -10.60 -10.23 1.13
N PHE A 154 -10.27 -10.44 2.41
CA PHE A 154 -8.90 -10.47 2.96
C PHE A 154 -7.91 -11.35 2.19
N SER A 155 -8.34 -12.46 1.57
CA SER A 155 -7.44 -13.35 0.84
C SER A 155 -6.86 -12.75 -0.44
N GLY A 156 -7.41 -11.63 -0.93
CA GLY A 156 -6.84 -10.88 -2.05
C GLY A 156 -5.66 -9.97 -1.66
N VAL A 157 -5.38 -9.82 -0.37
CA VAL A 157 -4.35 -8.92 0.15
C VAL A 157 -3.31 -9.69 0.95
N ALA A 158 -2.05 -9.51 0.62
CA ALA A 158 -0.91 -10.10 1.33
C ALA A 158 -0.43 -9.21 2.46
N THR A 159 -0.52 -7.89 2.34
CA THR A 159 -0.14 -6.94 3.40
C THR A 159 -0.85 -5.60 3.18
N GLY A 160 -0.89 -4.75 4.20
CA GLY A 160 -1.45 -3.40 4.08
C GLY A 160 -0.58 -2.47 3.22
N GLY A 161 -1.19 -1.37 2.80
CA GLY A 161 -0.53 -0.28 2.07
C GLY A 161 -0.88 -0.24 0.56
N PRO A 162 -0.48 0.83 -0.15
CA PRO A 162 -0.60 0.94 -1.60
C PRO A 162 0.43 0.06 -2.32
N HIS A 163 0.27 -0.16 -3.62
CA HIS A 163 1.37 -0.61 -4.45
C HIS A 163 2.42 0.51 -4.50
N VAL A 164 3.66 0.21 -4.13
CA VAL A 164 4.77 1.17 -4.16
C VAL A 164 5.86 0.72 -5.12
N TRP A 165 6.29 1.63 -6.00
CA TRP A 165 7.49 1.48 -6.82
C TRP A 165 8.54 2.50 -6.40
N ILE A 166 9.79 2.05 -6.29
CA ILE A 166 10.94 2.93 -6.08
C ILE A 166 11.78 2.91 -7.35
N TYR A 167 11.96 4.08 -7.92
CA TYR A 167 12.81 4.30 -9.08
C TYR A 167 14.05 5.09 -8.71
N ARG A 168 15.19 4.71 -9.25
CA ARG A 168 16.40 5.54 -9.30
C ARG A 168 16.36 6.43 -10.53
N VAL A 169 16.70 7.69 -10.37
CA VAL A 169 16.82 8.63 -11.49
C VAL A 169 18.16 8.43 -12.17
N ARG A 170 18.15 8.10 -13.46
CA ARG A 170 19.37 7.93 -14.26
C ARG A 170 20.07 9.28 -14.44
N ARG A 171 21.34 9.34 -14.06
CA ARG A 171 22.22 10.49 -14.34
C ARG A 171 22.78 10.35 -15.76
N GLY A 172 21.98 10.67 -16.77
CA GLY A 172 22.42 10.57 -18.17
C GLY A 172 21.29 10.59 -19.19
N GLY A 173 20.83 11.78 -19.55
CA GLY A 173 19.87 11.99 -20.65
C GLY A 173 19.78 13.45 -21.08
N GLY A 174 20.82 14.25 -20.78
CA GLY A 174 20.95 15.58 -21.38
C GLY A 174 21.34 15.39 -22.84
N LEU A 175 20.43 15.73 -23.74
CA LEU A 175 20.64 15.82 -25.19
C LEU A 175 22.08 16.19 -25.56
N GLU A 176 22.76 15.31 -26.31
CA GLU A 176 23.75 15.78 -27.28
C GLU A 176 23.04 16.74 -28.22
N ARG A 177 23.46 18.01 -28.19
CA ARG A 177 23.05 18.99 -29.18
C ARG A 177 23.78 18.68 -30.48
N LYS A 178 23.04 18.45 -31.56
CA LYS A 178 23.48 18.81 -32.91
C LYS A 178 22.89 20.17 -33.24
#